data_AF-A0A847N2I8-F1
#
_entry.id   AF-A0A847N2I8-F1
#
_cell.length_a   1.000
_cell.length_b   1.000
_cell.length_c   1.000
_cell.angle_alpha   90.00
_cell.angle_beta   90.00
_cell.angle_gamma   90.00
#
_symmetry.space_group_name_H-M   'P 1'
#
loop_
_entity.id
_entity.type
_entity.pdbx_description
1 polymer ?
#
loop_
_entity_poly.entity_id
_entity_poly.type
_entity_poly.pdbx_seq_one_letter_code
_entity_poly.pdbx_strand_id
1 'polypeptide(L)'
;MTLSISFTLSSETKMVQMQVSSPSGERRWVMQVDGDEQGFYQLPPLALGKGLALEQGSYTMDVLYKDGRTLSEGVTVSAPRAVVGDAVSYDEETRLLSVRSPLASIEAYDAQGKSLTLEGESPVAIGEDVKLVLIGLAEEGLFYRLKP
;
A
#
# COMPACT_ATOMS: atom_id res chain seq x y z
N MET A 1 -2.23 4.38 5.91
CA MET A 1 -3.23 3.60 5.17
C MET A 1 -4.06 2.82 6.19
N THR A 2 -5.38 2.79 6.06
CA THR A 2 -6.31 2.08 6.95
C THR A 2 -7.13 1.08 6.13
N LEU A 3 -7.39 -0.12 6.65
CA LEU A 3 -8.25 -1.10 5.99
C LEU A 3 -9.65 -1.02 6.61
N SER A 4 -10.63 -0.53 5.85
CA SER A 4 -12.04 -0.57 6.27
C SER A 4 -12.72 -1.74 5.58
N ILE A 5 -13.45 -2.56 6.34
CA ILE A 5 -14.18 -3.72 5.82
C ILE A 5 -15.66 -3.55 6.20
N SER A 6 -16.53 -3.64 5.21
CA SER A 6 -17.98 -3.60 5.38
C SER A 6 -18.57 -4.81 4.67
N PHE A 7 -19.54 -5.47 5.30
CA PHE A 7 -20.18 -6.65 4.72
C PHE A 7 -21.62 -6.78 5.21
N THR A 8 -22.43 -7.48 4.44
CA THR A 8 -23.83 -7.76 4.79
C THR A 8 -23.96 -9.24 5.09
N LEU A 9 -24.54 -9.58 6.24
CA LEU A 9 -24.89 -10.97 6.55
C LEU A 9 -26.39 -11.07 6.73
N SER A 10 -27.00 -11.98 5.98
CA SER A 10 -28.37 -12.39 6.27
C SER A 10 -28.32 -13.45 7.38
N SER A 11 -28.52 -13.01 8.62
CA SER A 11 -28.58 -13.91 9.78
C SER A 11 -29.58 -13.41 10.80
N GLU A 12 -30.31 -14.33 11.45
CA GLU A 12 -31.21 -14.02 12.56
C GLU A 12 -30.44 -13.61 13.83
N THR A 13 -29.14 -13.93 13.91
CA THR A 13 -28.29 -13.56 15.04
C THR A 13 -27.76 -12.15 14.87
N LYS A 14 -27.97 -11.25 15.85
CA LYS A 14 -27.50 -9.85 15.82
C LYS A 14 -26.03 -9.65 16.19
N MET A 15 -25.38 -10.65 16.79
CA MET A 15 -24.02 -10.52 17.31
C MET A 15 -23.18 -11.68 16.81
N VAL A 16 -22.02 -11.36 16.23
CA VAL A 16 -21.06 -12.34 15.69
C VAL A 16 -19.66 -12.06 16.23
N GLN A 17 -18.84 -13.10 16.32
CA GLN A 17 -17.41 -12.95 16.53
C GLN A 17 -16.72 -13.03 15.17
N MET A 18 -15.82 -12.09 14.92
CA MET A 18 -15.08 -12.00 13.67
C MET A 18 -13.58 -12.09 13.95
N GLN A 19 -12.88 -12.79 13.07
CA GLN A 19 -11.43 -12.87 13.05
C GLN A 19 -10.92 -12.44 11.67
N VAL A 20 -9.97 -11.51 11.62
CA VAL A 20 -9.25 -11.14 10.39
C VAL A 20 -7.78 -11.52 10.57
N SER A 21 -7.21 -12.23 9.61
CA SER A 21 -5.80 -12.63 9.62
C SER A 21 -5.05 -12.01 8.44
N SER A 22 -3.82 -11.56 8.69
CA SER A 22 -2.92 -11.07 7.63
C SER A 22 -2.46 -12.19 6.70
N PRO A 23 -1.99 -11.86 5.48
CA PRO A 23 -1.46 -12.85 4.53
C PRO A 23 -0.34 -13.71 5.13
N SER A 24 0.58 -13.10 5.90
CA SER A 24 1.63 -13.80 6.64
C SER A 24 1.14 -14.65 7.82
N GLY A 25 -0.08 -14.42 8.30
CA GLY A 25 -0.61 -15.01 9.54
C GLY A 25 -0.02 -14.44 10.83
N GLU A 26 0.97 -13.54 10.75
CA GLU A 26 1.63 -12.93 11.92
C GLU A 26 0.71 -11.98 12.69
N ARG A 27 -0.29 -11.40 12.01
CA ARG A 27 -1.23 -10.46 12.59
C ARG A 27 -2.64 -10.99 12.53
N ARG A 28 -3.36 -10.81 13.64
CA ARG A 28 -4.74 -11.25 13.79
C ARG A 28 -5.53 -10.25 14.61
N TRP A 29 -6.71 -9.90 14.12
CA TRP A 29 -7.70 -9.10 14.83
C TRP A 29 -8.89 -9.96 15.17
N VAL A 30 -9.32 -9.92 16.43
CA VAL A 30 -10.54 -10.59 16.89
C VAL A 30 -11.47 -9.55 17.45
N MET A 31 -12.71 -9.52 16.97
CA MET A 31 -13.69 -8.49 17.30
C MET A 31 -15.06 -9.11 17.50
N GLN A 32 -15.87 -8.51 18.36
CA GLN A 32 -17.30 -8.77 18.42
C GLN A 32 -18.03 -7.62 17.73
N VAL A 33 -18.98 -7.97 16.88
CA VAL A 33 -19.70 -7.01 16.04
C VAL A 33 -21.18 -7.23 16.24
N ASP A 34 -21.88 -6.14 16.57
CA ASP A 34 -23.32 -6.08 16.59
C ASP A 34 -23.80 -5.53 15.24
N GLY A 35 -24.71 -6.25 14.61
CA GLY A 35 -25.38 -5.83 13.39
C GLY A 35 -26.46 -4.80 13.69
N ASP A 36 -26.77 -3.97 12.70
CA ASP A 36 -27.90 -3.06 12.80
C ASP A 36 -29.25 -3.81 12.72
N GLU A 37 -30.36 -3.06 12.76
CA GLU A 37 -31.70 -3.64 12.69
C GLU A 37 -31.99 -4.39 11.39
N GLN A 38 -31.19 -4.17 10.35
CA GLN A 38 -31.32 -4.74 9.01
C GLN A 38 -30.32 -5.90 8.78
N GLY A 39 -29.50 -6.24 9.78
CA GLY A 39 -28.46 -7.27 9.66
C GLY A 39 -27.22 -6.80 8.88
N PHE A 40 -26.99 -5.50 8.77
CA PHE A 40 -25.75 -4.96 8.23
C PHE A 40 -24.68 -4.88 9.32
N TYR A 41 -23.45 -5.25 8.96
CA TYR A 41 -22.32 -5.29 9.88
C TYR A 41 -21.19 -4.44 9.32
N GLN A 42 -20.80 -3.42 10.08
CA GLN A 42 -19.68 -2.56 9.72
C GLN A 42 -18.56 -2.69 10.74
N LEU A 43 -17.36 -3.00 10.25
CA LEU A 43 -16.18 -2.96 11.10
C LEU A 43 -15.62 -1.56 11.16
N PRO A 44 -15.17 -1.11 12.34
CA PRO A 44 -14.33 0.07 12.39
C PRO A 44 -13.06 -0.18 11.57
N PRO A 45 -12.43 0.87 11.01
CA PRO A 45 -11.19 0.73 10.27
C PRO A 45 -10.14 -0.03 11.07
N LEU A 46 -9.60 -1.10 10.50
CA LEU A 46 -8.43 -1.78 11.03
C LEU A 46 -7.22 -0.87 10.78
N ALA A 47 -6.78 -0.22 11.85
CA ALA A 47 -5.58 0.60 11.86
C ALA A 47 -4.44 -0.17 12.56
N LEU A 48 -3.31 -0.29 11.88
CA LEU A 48 -2.09 -0.88 12.43
C LEU A 48 -1.35 0.07 13.40
N GLY A 49 -1.78 1.32 13.51
CA GLY A 49 -1.04 2.40 14.16
C GLY A 49 -0.24 3.23 13.16
N LYS A 50 0.29 4.37 13.62
CA LYS A 50 1.04 5.32 12.78
C LYS A 50 2.38 4.69 12.35
N GLY A 51 2.67 4.67 11.04
CA GLY A 51 3.95 4.20 10.49
C GLY A 51 4.01 2.72 10.11
N LEU A 52 2.93 1.95 10.28
CA LEU A 52 2.86 0.55 9.86
C LEU A 52 2.00 0.39 8.60
N ALA A 53 2.59 -0.18 7.55
CA ALA A 53 1.89 -0.48 6.30
C ALA A 53 1.07 -1.78 6.43
N LEU A 54 -0.06 -1.81 5.73
CA LEU A 54 -0.79 -3.06 5.49
C LEU A 54 0.07 -3.97 4.62
N GLU A 55 0.03 -5.26 4.92
CA GLU A 55 0.72 -6.26 4.13
C GLU A 55 -0.02 -6.44 2.81
N GLN A 56 0.70 -6.60 1.71
CA GLN A 56 0.08 -7.00 0.46
C GLN A 56 -0.35 -8.48 0.54
N GLY A 57 -1.53 -8.80 0.01
CA GLY A 57 -1.96 -10.18 -0.20
C GLY A 57 -3.39 -10.42 0.24
N SER A 58 -3.74 -11.70 0.33
CA SER A 58 -5.07 -12.13 0.74
C SER A 58 -5.19 -12.14 2.25
N TYR A 59 -6.06 -11.28 2.77
CA TYR A 59 -6.53 -11.35 4.15
C TYR A 59 -7.71 -12.32 4.21
N THR A 60 -7.72 -13.15 5.25
CA THR A 60 -8.84 -14.06 5.52
C THR A 60 -9.69 -13.49 6.63
N MET A 61 -11.00 -13.46 6.41
CA MET A 61 -12.00 -13.04 7.37
C MET A 61 -12.89 -14.23 7.73
N ASP A 62 -12.87 -14.63 9.00
CA ASP A 62 -13.74 -15.68 9.53
C ASP A 62 -14.82 -15.07 10.42
N VAL A 63 -16.08 -15.43 10.19
CA VAL A 63 -17.24 -15.03 10.98
C VAL A 63 -17.79 -16.24 11.71
N LEU A 64 -17.71 -16.23 13.04
CA LEU A 64 -18.33 -17.22 13.90
C LEU A 64 -19.70 -16.72 14.36
N TYR A 65 -20.74 -17.44 13.94
CA TYR A 65 -22.10 -17.24 14.41
C TYR A 65 -22.30 -17.83 15.81
N LYS A 66 -23.29 -17.33 16.54
CA LYS A 66 -23.66 -17.87 17.87
C LYS A 66 -24.09 -19.33 17.84
N ASP A 67 -24.60 -19.81 16.70
CA ASP A 67 -24.99 -21.21 16.51
C ASP A 67 -23.78 -22.13 16.20
N GLY A 68 -22.56 -21.58 16.19
CA GLY A 68 -21.32 -22.33 15.96
C GLY A 68 -20.94 -22.49 14.49
N ARG A 69 -21.74 -21.99 13.54
CA ARG A 69 -21.35 -21.96 12.13
C ARG A 69 -20.24 -20.94 11.89
N THR A 70 -19.38 -21.23 10.92
CA THR A 70 -18.33 -20.29 10.47
C THR A 70 -18.51 -19.97 8.99
N LEU A 71 -18.45 -18.69 8.63
CA LEU A 71 -18.31 -18.21 7.25
C LEU A 71 -16.89 -17.68 7.06
N SER A 72 -16.22 -18.03 5.97
CA SER A 72 -14.89 -17.54 5.64
C SER A 72 -14.90 -16.81 4.30
N GLU A 73 -14.35 -15.60 4.28
CA GLU A 73 -14.26 -14.73 3.11
C GLU A 73 -12.82 -14.23 2.92
N GLY A 74 -12.45 -13.99 1.66
CA GLY A 74 -11.12 -13.48 1.29
C GLY A 74 -11.19 -12.04 0.80
N VAL A 75 -10.35 -11.17 1.36
CA VAL A 75 -10.17 -9.79 0.88
C VAL A 75 -8.73 -9.61 0.43
N THR A 76 -8.53 -9.34 -0.86
CA THR A 76 -7.20 -9.09 -1.42
C THR A 76 -6.84 -7.61 -1.28
N VAL A 77 -5.81 -7.33 -0.49
CA VAL A 77 -5.13 -6.04 -0.51
C VAL A 77 -4.05 -6.13 -1.57
N SER A 78 -4.31 -5.54 -2.72
CA SER A 78 -3.30 -5.39 -3.78
C SER A 78 -2.13 -4.58 -3.24
N ALA A 79 -0.93 -4.83 -3.78
CA ALA A 79 0.14 -3.84 -3.65
C ALA A 79 -0.45 -2.49 -4.07
N PRO A 80 -0.11 -1.40 -3.37
CA PRO A 80 -0.23 -0.10 -4.01
C PRO A 80 0.58 -0.22 -5.33
N ARG A 81 -0.02 0.22 -6.45
CA ARG A 81 0.51 -0.01 -7.80
C ARG A 81 1.80 0.80 -7.99
N ALA A 82 2.90 0.32 -7.43
CA ALA A 82 4.23 0.74 -7.86
C ALA A 82 4.58 0.00 -9.15
N VAL A 83 4.21 0.54 -10.31
CA VAL A 83 4.99 0.25 -11.51
C VAL A 83 5.96 1.41 -11.71
N VAL A 84 7.05 1.38 -10.95
CA VAL A 84 8.16 2.34 -11.14
C VAL A 84 8.72 2.24 -12.55
N GLY A 85 8.67 1.05 -13.17
CA GLY A 85 9.03 0.88 -14.59
C GLY A 85 8.14 1.67 -15.57
N ASP A 86 6.87 1.91 -15.22
CA ASP A 86 5.96 2.72 -16.04
C ASP A 86 6.13 4.22 -15.71
N ALA A 87 6.40 4.53 -14.44
CA ALA A 87 6.53 5.90 -13.95
C ALA A 87 7.85 6.58 -14.33
N VAL A 88 8.96 5.84 -14.34
CA VAL A 88 10.30 6.36 -14.64
C VAL A 88 11.12 5.33 -15.41
N SER A 89 11.87 5.76 -16.42
CA SER A 89 12.92 4.94 -17.05
C SER A 89 14.25 5.68 -17.12
N TYR A 90 15.33 4.96 -16.91
CA TYR A 90 16.69 5.47 -17.07
C TYR A 90 17.40 4.69 -18.18
N ASP A 91 18.01 5.40 -19.10
CA ASP A 91 18.91 4.84 -20.11
C ASP A 91 20.35 5.08 -19.65
N GLU A 92 21.10 4.01 -19.39
CA GLU A 92 22.48 4.07 -18.92
C GLU A 92 23.46 4.55 -20.01
N GLU A 93 23.17 4.27 -21.28
CA GLU A 93 24.05 4.63 -22.40
C GLU A 93 23.96 6.14 -22.68
N THR A 94 22.74 6.68 -22.66
CA THR A 94 22.50 8.10 -22.93
C THR A 94 22.40 8.96 -21.67
N ARG A 95 22.36 8.33 -20.49
CA ARG A 95 22.17 8.96 -19.16
C ARG A 95 20.91 9.82 -19.09
N LEU A 96 19.85 9.40 -19.79
CA LEU A 96 18.57 10.09 -19.83
C LEU A 96 17.58 9.46 -18.85
N LEU A 97 16.99 10.29 -17.99
CA LEU A 97 15.91 9.92 -17.08
C LEU A 97 14.58 10.44 -17.62
N SER A 98 13.69 9.53 -18.02
CA SER A 98 12.33 9.83 -18.45
C SER A 98 11.35 9.68 -17.29
N VAL A 99 10.54 10.70 -17.05
CA VAL A 99 9.54 10.75 -15.98
C VAL A 99 8.16 10.82 -16.63
N ARG A 100 7.37 9.78 -16.46
CA ARG A 100 6.05 9.62 -17.09
C ARG A 100 4.89 9.78 -16.11
N SER A 101 5.14 9.73 -14.81
CA SER A 101 4.12 9.92 -13.78
C SER A 101 4.16 11.35 -13.23
N PRO A 102 3.03 12.07 -13.20
CA PRO A 102 2.94 13.38 -12.56
C PRO A 102 3.04 13.30 -11.02
N LEU A 103 3.01 12.09 -10.46
CA LEU A 103 3.09 11.82 -9.02
C LEU A 103 4.51 11.47 -8.57
N ALA A 104 5.49 11.45 -9.49
CA ALA A 104 6.88 11.18 -9.19
C ALA A 104 7.60 12.44 -8.71
N SER A 105 8.26 12.34 -7.56
CA SER A 105 9.25 13.31 -7.08
C SER A 105 10.65 12.77 -7.31
N ILE A 106 11.58 13.63 -7.73
CA ILE A 106 12.95 13.24 -8.04
C ILE A 106 13.90 14.12 -7.25
N GLU A 107 14.85 13.49 -6.59
CA GLU A 107 15.91 14.15 -5.86
C GLU A 107 17.25 13.60 -6.35
N ALA A 108 18.16 14.48 -6.77
CA ALA A 108 19.49 14.12 -7.19
C ALA A 108 20.53 14.56 -6.15
N TYR A 109 21.61 13.79 -6.03
CA TYR A 109 22.66 14.04 -5.06
C TYR A 109 24.05 13.78 -5.64
N ASP A 110 25.04 14.57 -5.23
CA ASP A 110 26.45 14.37 -5.55
C ASP A 110 27.11 13.28 -4.68
N ALA A 111 28.41 13.04 -4.86
CA ALA A 111 29.18 12.06 -4.11
C ALA A 111 29.24 12.37 -2.59
N GLN A 112 29.10 13.64 -2.23
CA GLN A 112 29.14 14.16 -0.87
C GLN A 112 27.74 14.18 -0.22
N GLY A 113 26.69 13.80 -0.95
CA GLY A 113 25.31 13.81 -0.48
C GLY A 113 24.64 15.19 -0.51
N LYS A 114 25.23 16.16 -1.23
CA LYS A 114 24.59 17.46 -1.47
C LYS A 114 23.50 17.31 -2.52
N SER A 115 22.33 17.89 -2.27
CA SER A 115 21.24 17.92 -3.24
C SER A 115 21.61 18.75 -4.48
N LEU A 116 21.34 18.19 -5.64
CA LEU A 116 21.49 18.78 -6.97
C LEU A 116 20.12 18.95 -7.61
N THR A 117 19.91 20.07 -8.30
CA THR A 117 18.72 20.29 -9.11
C THR A 117 18.97 19.74 -10.51
N LEU A 118 18.05 18.90 -11.00
CA LEU A 118 18.07 18.46 -12.39
C LEU A 118 17.40 19.55 -13.24
N GLU A 119 18.11 20.07 -14.24
CA GLU A 119 17.60 21.10 -15.14
C GLU A 119 16.99 20.49 -16.40
N GLY A 120 15.78 20.92 -16.77
CA GLY A 120 15.11 20.54 -18.01
C GLY A 120 13.77 19.81 -17.79
N GLU A 121 13.04 19.63 -18.89
CA GLU A 121 11.82 18.82 -18.91
C GLU A 121 12.14 17.36 -19.27
N SER A 122 11.28 16.43 -18.87
CA SER A 122 11.47 15.01 -19.17
C SER A 122 11.49 14.75 -20.70
N PRO A 123 12.46 13.98 -21.22
CA PRO A 123 13.53 13.29 -20.49
C PRO A 123 14.66 14.24 -20.07
N VAL A 124 15.09 14.13 -18.80
CA VAL A 124 16.15 14.96 -18.21
C VAL A 124 17.50 14.26 -18.27
N ALA A 125 18.55 14.97 -18.65
CA ALA A 125 19.92 14.45 -18.67
C ALA A 125 20.52 14.44 -17.27
N ILE A 126 21.11 13.30 -16.86
CA ILE A 126 21.76 13.16 -15.56
C ILE A 126 23.24 13.54 -15.70
N GLY A 127 23.62 14.65 -15.06
CA GLY A 127 24.99 15.15 -15.03
C GLY A 127 25.99 14.15 -14.42
N GLU A 128 27.27 14.23 -14.81
CA GLU A 128 28.34 13.37 -14.27
C GLU A 128 28.59 13.57 -12.77
N ASP A 129 28.23 14.73 -12.24
CA ASP A 129 28.28 15.11 -10.84
C ASP A 129 27.21 14.40 -9.99
N VAL A 130 26.10 13.98 -10.60
CA VAL A 130 25.05 13.21 -9.93
C VAL A 130 25.50 11.77 -9.70
N LYS A 131 25.55 11.34 -8.43
CA LYS A 131 25.95 9.99 -8.00
C LYS A 131 24.81 9.17 -7.42
N LEU A 132 23.69 9.81 -7.13
CA LEU A 132 22.51 9.17 -6.57
C LEU A 132 21.28 9.92 -7.04
N VAL A 133 20.29 9.18 -7.52
CA VAL A 133 18.94 9.72 -7.76
C VAL A 133 17.96 8.91 -6.90
N LEU A 134 17.18 9.63 -6.10
CA LEU A 134 16.05 9.09 -5.35
C LEU A 134 14.76 9.45 -6.08
N ILE A 135 13.92 8.44 -6.30
CA ILE A 135 12.61 8.61 -6.91
C ILE A 135 11.57 8.25 -5.84
N GLY A 136 10.72 9.22 -5.51
CA GLY A 136 9.57 9.05 -4.61
C GLY A 136 8.26 9.06 -5.40
N LEU A 137 7.28 8.27 -4.97
CA LEU A 137 5.91 8.32 -5.48
C LEU A 137 4.99 8.77 -4.33
N ALA A 138 4.31 9.89 -4.54
CA ALA A 138 3.63 10.65 -3.47
C ALA A 138 2.55 9.86 -2.69
N GLU A 139 1.97 8.81 -3.27
CA GLU A 139 0.93 8.02 -2.59
C GLU A 139 1.46 6.78 -1.85
N GLU A 140 2.73 6.40 -2.02
CA GLU A 140 3.20 5.07 -1.55
C GLU A 140 4.34 5.11 -0.52
N GLY A 141 5.01 6.25 -0.30
CA GLY A 141 6.16 6.32 0.62
C GLY A 141 7.31 5.38 0.25
N LEU A 142 7.32 4.89 -1.00
CA LEU A 142 8.35 4.04 -1.57
C LEU A 142 9.43 4.92 -2.21
N PHE A 143 10.68 4.67 -1.83
CA PHE A 143 11.86 5.35 -2.37
C PHE A 143 12.69 4.34 -3.16
N TYR A 144 12.98 4.69 -4.42
CA TYR A 144 13.85 3.89 -5.28
C TYR A 144 15.20 4.55 -5.41
N ARG A 145 16.26 3.76 -5.25
CA ARG A 145 17.64 4.19 -5.39
C ARG A 145 18.15 3.84 -6.77
N LEU A 146 18.41 4.85 -7.59
CA LEU A 146 19.17 4.70 -8.82
C LEU A 146 20.65 5.01 -8.55
N LYS A 147 21.55 4.14 -9.01
CA LYS A 147 22.99 4.43 -9.09
C LYS A 147 23.32 4.69 -10.57
N PRO A 148 23.34 5.95 -11.00
CA PRO A 148 23.65 6.32 -12.39
C PRO A 148 25.12 6.10 -12.75
#